data_AF-A0A7W1QJG5-F1
#
_entry.id   AF-A0A7W1QJG5-F1
#
_cell.length_a   1.000
_cell.length_b   1.000
_cell.length_c   1.000
_cell.angle_alpha   90.00
_cell.angle_beta   90.00
_cell.angle_gamma   90.00
#
_symmetry.space_group_name_H-M   'P 1'
#
loop_
_entity.id
_entity.type
_entity.pdbx_description
1 polymer ?
#
loop_
_entity_poly.entity_id
_entity_poly.type
_entity_poly.pdbx_seq_one_letter_code
_entity_poly.pdbx_strand_id
1 'polypeptide(L)' 'VLDRRLADRRIYPAIDIQKTSTRKEELLMDKDELNRVYLLRNFLADMPPVEALEFLLERMKRTKNNKEFFATMAQ' A
#
# COMPACT_ATOMS: atom_id res chain seq x y z
N VAL A 1 9.73 0.33 6.82
CA VAL A 1 9.83 0.23 8.30
C VAL A 1 8.80 -0.76 8.79
N LEU A 2 9.13 -1.61 9.76
CA LEU A 2 8.17 -2.56 10.34
C LEU A 2 7.54 -1.97 11.62
N ASP A 3 6.25 -2.19 11.84
CA ASP A 3 5.51 -1.72 13.02
C ASP A 3 5.20 -2.88 13.97
N ARG A 4 5.65 -2.76 15.22
CA ARG A 4 5.40 -3.75 16.27
C ARG A 4 3.91 -3.92 16.56
N ARG A 5 3.11 -2.85 16.48
CA ARG A 5 1.67 -2.88 16.75
C ARG A 5 0.92 -3.81 15.80
N LEU A 6 1.37 -3.89 14.55
CA LEU A 6 0.85 -4.82 13.53
C LEU A 6 1.22 -6.26 13.87
N ALA A 7 2.49 -6.49 14.23
CA ALA A 7 2.99 -7.81 14.58
C ALA A 7 2.31 -8.38 15.84
N ASP A 8 2.08 -7.55 16.86
CA ASP A 8 1.39 -7.92 18.10
C ASP A 8 -0.07 -8.37 17.81
N ARG A 9 -0.72 -7.74 16.82
CA ARG A 9 -2.04 -8.12 16.31
C ARG A 9 -2.01 -9.27 15.28
N ARG A 10 -0.84 -9.86 15.02
CA ARG A 10 -0.62 -10.94 14.04
C ARG A 10 -0.99 -10.55 12.60
N ILE A 11 -0.85 -9.28 12.25
CA ILE A 11 -1.09 -8.79 10.90
C ILE A 11 0.23 -8.79 10.13
N TYR A 12 0.28 -9.53 9.03
CA TYR A 12 1.48 -9.70 8.22
C TYR A 12 1.21 -9.39 6.74
N PRO A 13 2.14 -8.73 6.04
CA PRO A 13 3.45 -8.27 6.53
C PRO A 13 3.34 -7.01 7.40
N ALA A 14 4.06 -6.95 8.52
CA ALA A 14 3.94 -5.90 9.53
C ALA A 14 4.61 -4.56 9.11
N ILE A 15 4.27 -4.04 7.93
CA ILE A 15 4.91 -2.87 7.30
C ILE A 15 4.13 -1.60 7.64
N ASP A 16 4.85 -0.58 8.11
CA ASP A 16 4.34 0.79 8.19
C ASP A 16 4.42 1.44 6.80
N ILE A 17 3.26 1.57 6.15
CA ILE A 17 3.13 2.09 4.78
C ILE A 17 3.51 3.58 4.72
N GLN A 18 3.12 4.36 5.74
CA GLN A 18 3.35 5.80 5.77
C GLN A 18 4.83 6.15 5.91
N LYS A 19 5.57 5.38 6.72
CA LYS A 19 7.01 5.61 6.93
C LYS A 19 7.89 4.99 5.85
N THR A 20 7.38 4.08 5.03
CA THR A 20 8.18 3.41 4.00
C THR A 20 8.22 4.25 2.73
N SER A 21 9.41 4.51 2.19
CA SER A 21 9.59 5.29 0.97
C SER A 21 10.91 4.90 0.28
N THR A 22 11.00 5.22 -1.01
CA THR A 22 12.20 5.02 -1.83
C THR A 22 12.57 6.35 -2.46
N ARG A 23 13.85 6.72 -2.38
CA ARG A 23 14.33 7.95 -3.05
C ARG A 23 14.38 7.74 -4.55
N LYS A 24 13.99 8.76 -5.32
CA LYS A 24 13.94 8.74 -6.79
C LYS A 24 13.10 7.57 -7.35
N GLU A 25 11.94 7.34 -6.75
CA GLU A 25 11.06 6.24 -7.15
C GLU A 25 10.47 6.42 -8.56
N GLU A 26 10.51 7.63 -9.11
CA GLU A 26 10.17 7.94 -10.51
C GLU A 26 11.09 7.29 -11.56
N LEU A 27 12.27 6.80 -11.15
CA LEU A 27 13.18 6.05 -12.03
C LEU A 27 12.88 4.54 -12.03
N LEU A 28 12.05 4.07 -11.09
CA LEU A 28 11.76 2.64 -10.87
C LEU A 28 10.37 2.23 -11.36
N MET A 29 9.48 3.19 -11.55
CA MET A 29 8.10 2.99 -11.96
C MET A 29 7.79 3.85 -13.18
N ASP A 30 6.87 3.38 -14.02
CA ASP A 30 6.33 4.24 -15.07
C ASP A 30 5.45 5.36 -14.47
N LYS A 31 5.12 6.36 -15.28
CA LYS A 31 4.35 7.52 -14.80
C LYS A 31 2.96 7.15 -14.30
N ASP A 32 2.34 6.14 -14.89
CA ASP A 32 0.97 5.75 -14.56
C ASP A 32 0.93 4.96 -13.25
N GLU A 33 1.85 4.01 -13.08
CA GLU A 33 2.07 3.28 -11.83
C GLU A 33 2.43 4.22 -10.69
N LEU A 34 3.35 5.17 -10.93
CA LEU A 34 3.74 6.16 -9.94
C LEU A 34 2.54 6.98 -9.46
N ASN A 35 1.73 7.50 -10.38
CA ASN A 35 0.52 8.26 -10.04
C ASN A 35 -0.47 7.42 -9.22
N ARG A 36 -0.67 6.14 -9.57
CA ARG A 36 -1.55 5.23 -8.83
C ARG A 36 -1.03 4.96 -7.42
N VAL A 37 0.28 4.76 -7.27
CA VAL A 37 0.92 4.58 -5.95
C VAL A 37 0.74 5.84 -5.10
N TYR A 38 0.91 7.04 -5.66
CA TYR A 38 0.65 8.28 -4.94
C TYR A 38 -0.78 8.41 -4.44
N LEU A 39 -1.77 8.14 -5.30
CA LEU A 39 -3.18 8.16 -4.91
C LEU A 39 -3.48 7.13 -3.81
N LEU A 40 -2.95 5.91 -3.92
CA LEU A 40 -3.08 4.89 -2.89
C LEU A 40 -2.48 5.35 -1.56
N ARG A 41 -1.28 5.94 -1.59
CA ARG A 41 -0.61 6.42 -0.37
C ARG A 41 -1.37 7.54 0.32
N ASN A 42 -1.91 8.48 -0.46
CA ASN A 42 -2.73 9.57 0.06
C ASN A 42 -4.02 9.02 0.70
N PHE A 43 -4.71 8.10 0.02
CA PHE A 43 -5.91 7.46 0.56
C PHE A 43 -5.63 6.70 1.87
N LEU A 44 -4.51 5.99 1.95
CA LEU A 44 -4.11 5.26 3.15
C LEU A 44 -3.53 6.17 4.25
N ALA A 45 -3.26 7.45 3.98
CA ALA A 45 -2.71 8.39 4.97
C ALA A 45 -3.78 8.89 5.96
N ASP A 46 -5.04 8.89 5.54
CA ASP A 46 -6.17 9.29 6.38
C ASP A 46 -6.57 8.19 7.38
N MET A 47 -6.00 6.99 7.26
CA MET A 47 -6.34 5.83 8.10
C MET A 47 -5.25 5.54 9.14
N PRO A 48 -5.60 5.02 10.33
CA PRO A 48 -4.64 4.45 11.26
C PRO A 48 -3.81 3.34 10.59
N PRO A 49 -2.50 3.20 10.89
CA PRO A 49 -1.63 2.25 10.20
C PRO A 49 -2.11 0.79 10.20
N VAL A 50 -2.84 0.38 11.24
CA VAL A 50 -3.41 -0.96 11.35
C VAL A 50 -4.54 -1.17 10.37
N GLU A 51 -5.49 -0.25 10.35
CA GLU A 51 -6.66 -0.29 9.45
C GLU A 51 -6.22 -0.14 7.99
N ALA A 52 -5.25 0.74 7.72
CA ALA A 52 -4.68 0.95 6.39
C ALA A 52 -4.11 -0.35 5.80
N LEU A 53 -3.35 -1.10 6.59
CA LEU A 53 -2.77 -2.37 6.13
C LEU A 53 -3.83 -3.47 5.98
N GLU A 54 -4.77 -3.58 6.93
CA GLU A 54 -5.87 -4.55 6.83
C GLU A 54 -6.71 -4.30 5.56
N PHE A 55 -7.06 -3.03 5.30
CA PHE A 55 -7.76 -2.62 4.09
C PHE A 55 -6.98 -2.96 2.82
N LEU A 56 -5.68 -2.63 2.78
CA LEU A 56 -4.82 -2.92 1.63
C LEU A 56 -4.77 -4.42 1.35
N LEU A 57 -4.55 -5.24 2.40
CA LEU A 57 -4.50 -6.69 2.26
C LEU A 57 -5.84 -7.28 1.80
N GLU A 58 -6.96 -6.77 2.30
CA GLU A 58 -8.28 -7.22 1.87
C GLU A 58 -8.50 -6.95 0.38
N ARG A 59 -8.12 -5.76 -0.10
CA ARG A 59 -8.24 -5.41 -1.52
C ARG A 59 -7.29 -6.22 -2.39
N MET A 60 -6.02 -6.36 -2.01
CA MET A 60 -5.03 -7.12 -2.77
C MET A 60 -5.41 -8.60 -2.89
N LYS A 61 -6.01 -9.20 -1.85
CA LYS A 61 -6.49 -10.59 -1.86
C LYS A 61 -7.56 -10.87 -2.92
N ARG A 62 -8.28 -9.85 -3.39
CA ARG A 62 -9.31 -9.99 -4.44
C ARG A 62 -8.72 -10.05 -5.85
N THR A 63 -7.42 -9.82 -5.98
CA THR A 63 -6.71 -9.74 -7.27
C THR A 63 -5.54 -10.72 -7.31
N LYS A 64 -5.19 -11.20 -8.51
CA LYS A 64 -4.10 -12.18 -8.65
C LYS A 64 -2.72 -11.53 -8.63
N ASN A 65 -2.63 -10.27 -9.07
CA ASN A 65 -1.37 -9.54 -9.21
C ASN A 65 -1.58 -8.04 -9.03
N ASN A 66 -0.46 -7.31 -8.85
CA ASN A 66 -0.49 -5.86 -8.64
C ASN A 66 -1.06 -5.07 -9.82
N LYS A 67 -0.93 -5.57 -11.06
CA LYS A 67 -1.48 -4.90 -12.26
C LYS A 67 -3.01 -4.90 -12.22
N GLU A 68 -3.61 -6.05 -11.88
CA GLU A 68 -5.05 -6.17 -11.66
C GLU A 68 -5.50 -5.29 -10.50
N PHE A 69 -4.77 -5.30 -9.38
CA PHE A 69 -5.06 -4.42 -8.24
C PHE A 69 -5.12 -2.94 -8.65
N PHE A 70 -4.09 -2.45 -9.34
CA PHE A 70 -4.07 -1.08 -9.82
C PHE A 70 -5.16 -0.78 -10.84
N ALA A 71 -5.58 -1.75 -11.66
CA ALA A 71 -6.71 -1.59 -12.58
C ALA A 71 -8.04 -1.40 -11.85
N THR A 72 -8.26 -2.09 -10.72
CA THR A 72 -9.48 -1.93 -9.91
C THR A 72 -9.60 -0.57 -9.22
N MET A 73 -8.49 0.17 -9.06
CA MET A 73 -8.50 1.53 -8.51
C MET A 73 -8.86 2.61 -9.54
N ALA A 74 -8.86 2.27 -10.83
CA ALA A 74 -9.21 3.20 -11.91
C ALA A 74 -10.73 3.25 -12.20
N GLN A 75 -11.52 2.47 -11.46
CA GLN A 75 -12.99 2.46 -11.52
C GLN A 75 -13.60 3.21 -10.34
#